data_AF-A0A812YP08-F1
#
_entry.id   AF-A0A812YP08-F1
#
_cell.length_a   1.000
_cell.length_b   1.000
_cell.length_c   1.000
_cell.angle_alpha   90.00
_cell.angle_beta   90.00
_cell.angle_gamma   90.00
#
_symmetry.space_group_name_H-M   'P 1'
#
loop_
_entity.id
_entity.type
_entity.pdbx_description
1 polymer ?
#
loop_
_entity_poly.entity_id
_entity_poly.type
_entity_poly.pdbx_seq_one_letter_code
_entity_poly.pdbx_strand_id
1 'polypeptide(L)'
;MKPAMDVVIQLKRPDCSTMVPKSRTIRGPGQQAFSPDPLRHSARCRLSWICWMTFWAWQGRKRSLAQTLPLGTLSLEGAVALVAAFCPSEWLTATLAGCLYRGEDSPQPSRLDPVPDLLQTATYGPSGADYFAKLEDYLALRPRAPLPSAGHLCGDRPAAAAWGLACSVWPLGGLSFAWPRKSRCFWEEGVAAEFQEVLVNEGLEDAIRAGHEVLFQCDLGFIAIPLDLERDFLQRLRCASQASQASQSASSSF
;
A
#
# COMPACT_ATOMS: atom_id res chain seq x y z
N MET A 1 -31.90 14.95 -11.84
CA MET A 1 -30.76 15.09 -10.90
C MET A 1 -31.14 14.42 -9.60
N LYS A 2 -30.46 13.33 -9.21
CA LYS A 2 -30.62 12.72 -7.88
C LYS A 2 -29.64 13.38 -6.90
N PRO A 3 -30.04 13.71 -5.67
CA PRO A 3 -29.14 14.32 -4.70
C PRO A 3 -28.13 13.28 -4.19
N ALA A 4 -26.87 13.71 -4.03
CA ALA A 4 -25.83 12.96 -3.35
C ALA A 4 -26.20 12.82 -1.86
N MET A 5 -26.14 11.60 -1.33
CA MET A 5 -26.34 11.36 0.10
C MET A 5 -25.01 11.45 0.84
N ASP A 6 -24.92 12.43 1.75
CA ASP A 6 -23.83 12.52 2.73
C ASP A 6 -24.00 11.43 3.78
N VAL A 7 -23.08 10.47 3.80
CA VAL A 7 -23.01 9.44 4.85
C VAL A 7 -22.10 9.95 5.96
N VAL A 8 -22.71 10.41 7.06
CA VAL A 8 -22.01 10.75 8.31
C VAL A 8 -21.87 9.48 9.15
N ILE A 9 -20.66 8.93 9.24
CA ILE A 9 -20.37 7.76 10.09
C ILE A 9 -20.02 8.25 11.51
N GLN A 10 -20.94 8.07 12.47
CA GLN A 10 -20.63 8.22 13.89
C GLN A 10 -20.03 6.91 14.45
N LEU A 11 -18.78 6.97 14.89
CA LEU A 11 -18.09 5.86 15.53
C LEU A 11 -18.43 5.80 17.03
N LYS A 12 -19.24 4.81 17.42
CA LYS A 12 -19.53 4.51 18.83
C LYS A 12 -18.37 3.69 19.43
N ARG A 13 -17.74 4.19 20.50
CA ARG A 13 -16.67 3.47 21.22
C ARG A 13 -17.26 2.27 21.99
N PRO A 14 -16.69 1.06 21.91
CA PRO A 14 -17.12 -0.06 22.71
C PRO A 14 -16.55 0.03 24.14
N ASP A 15 -17.40 -0.32 25.10
CA ASP A 15 -17.12 -0.33 26.53
C ASP A 15 -16.18 -1.50 26.87
N CYS A 16 -15.03 -1.20 27.48
CA CYS A 16 -14.04 -2.19 27.91
C CYS A 16 -14.36 -2.68 29.31
N SER A 17 -15.36 -3.56 29.43
CA SER A 17 -15.62 -4.27 30.68
C SER A 17 -15.86 -5.76 30.42
N THR A 18 -15.03 -6.59 31.06
CA THR A 18 -15.16 -8.04 31.27
C THR A 18 -14.70 -9.00 30.16
N MET A 19 -13.44 -9.43 30.24
CA MET A 19 -13.07 -10.83 29.96
C MET A 19 -11.96 -11.28 30.91
N VAL A 20 -12.32 -12.14 31.87
CA VAL A 20 -11.39 -12.89 32.73
C VAL A 20 -11.28 -14.31 32.15
N PRO A 21 -10.08 -14.81 31.79
CA PRO A 21 -9.93 -16.18 31.35
C PRO A 21 -9.81 -17.13 32.55
N LYS A 22 -10.64 -18.18 32.58
CA LYS A 22 -10.56 -19.29 33.53
C LYS A 22 -9.39 -20.21 33.17
N SER A 23 -8.46 -20.40 34.10
CA SER A 23 -7.33 -21.34 33.97
C SER A 23 -7.82 -22.78 34.25
N ARG A 24 -7.56 -23.71 33.33
CA ARG A 24 -7.82 -25.15 33.51
C ARG A 24 -6.53 -25.82 33.98
N THR A 25 -6.55 -26.42 35.17
CA THR A 25 -5.42 -27.16 35.75
C THR A 25 -5.54 -28.64 35.36
N ILE A 26 -4.50 -29.20 34.73
CA ILE A 26 -4.35 -30.65 34.55
C ILE A 26 -3.23 -31.10 35.51
N ARG A 27 -3.55 -31.99 36.45
CA ARG A 27 -2.59 -32.66 37.33
C ARG A 27 -2.24 -34.03 36.74
N GLY A 28 -0.95 -34.30 36.56
CA GLY A 28 -0.38 -35.65 36.43
C GLY A 28 0.55 -35.93 37.63
N PRO A 29 0.67 -37.19 38.10
CA PRO A 29 1.48 -37.50 39.27
C PRO A 29 2.90 -37.95 38.89
N GLY A 30 3.86 -37.52 39.70
CA GLY A 30 5.14 -38.21 39.91
C GLY A 30 6.31 -37.73 39.04
N GLN A 31 7.21 -36.93 39.62
CA GLN A 31 8.55 -37.38 40.01
C GLN A 31 9.46 -36.22 40.43
N GLN A 32 10.12 -36.44 41.57
CA GLN A 32 11.44 -36.00 42.01
C GLN A 32 11.76 -34.50 42.15
N ALA A 33 12.16 -34.19 43.39
CA ALA A 33 12.60 -32.90 43.87
C ALA A 33 13.99 -32.54 43.34
N PHE A 34 14.07 -31.38 42.69
CA PHE A 34 15.26 -30.55 42.65
C PHE A 34 14.80 -29.14 43.04
N SER A 35 15.36 -28.61 44.13
CA SER A 35 15.21 -27.20 44.50
C SER A 35 16.21 -26.36 43.72
N PRO A 36 15.75 -25.41 42.90
CA PRO A 36 16.48 -24.19 42.67
C PRO A 36 15.74 -23.00 43.28
N ASP A 37 16.57 -22.13 43.86
CA ASP A 37 16.27 -20.79 44.36
C ASP A 37 15.29 -20.00 43.45
N PRO A 38 14.15 -19.48 43.94
CA PRO A 38 13.21 -18.76 43.09
C PRO A 38 13.14 -17.28 43.46
N LEU A 39 14.22 -16.50 43.39
CA LEU A 39 14.09 -15.05 43.48
C LEU A 39 15.08 -14.30 42.59
N ARG A 40 14.53 -13.83 41.47
CA ARG A 40 15.01 -12.84 40.48
C ARG A 40 15.24 -13.52 39.14
N HIS A 41 14.24 -13.48 38.27
CA HIS A 41 14.36 -13.08 36.86
C HIS A 41 12.97 -13.05 36.21
N SER A 42 12.78 -12.08 35.31
CA SER A 42 11.74 -12.05 34.26
C SER A 42 10.31 -11.62 34.64
N ALA A 43 10.17 -10.34 35.03
CA ALA A 43 8.92 -9.58 34.80
C ALA A 43 8.88 -8.89 33.42
N ARG A 44 9.87 -9.14 32.53
CA ARG A 44 10.01 -8.41 31.25
C ARG A 44 9.43 -9.12 30.02
N CYS A 45 8.95 -10.37 30.11
CA CYS A 45 8.44 -11.10 28.93
C CYS A 45 6.91 -11.03 28.70
N ARG A 46 6.10 -10.46 29.61
CA ARG A 46 4.63 -10.43 29.45
C ARG A 46 4.07 -9.20 28.73
N LEU A 47 4.83 -8.11 28.67
CA LEU A 47 4.42 -6.88 27.96
C LEU A 47 4.56 -6.98 26.42
N SER A 48 5.40 -7.92 25.94
CA SER A 48 5.62 -8.12 24.50
C SER A 48 4.41 -8.74 23.78
N TRP A 49 3.71 -9.69 24.42
CA TRP A 49 2.60 -10.42 23.79
C TRP A 49 1.32 -9.59 23.64
N ILE A 50 1.01 -8.74 24.62
CA ILE A 50 -0.19 -7.88 24.58
C ILE A 50 -0.04 -6.79 23.50
N CYS A 51 1.17 -6.21 23.37
CA CYS A 51 1.45 -5.22 22.33
C CYS A 51 1.43 -5.82 20.91
N TRP A 52 1.87 -7.08 20.76
CA TRP A 52 1.73 -7.82 19.51
C TRP A 52 0.27 -8.09 19.14
N MET A 53 -0.57 -8.57 20.08
CA MET A 53 -1.98 -8.86 19.77
C MET A 53 -2.79 -7.60 19.46
N THR A 54 -2.52 -6.47 20.11
CA THR A 54 -3.20 -5.20 19.80
C THR A 54 -2.79 -4.65 18.43
N PHE A 55 -1.51 -4.79 18.05
CA PHE A 55 -1.03 -4.43 16.72
C PHE A 55 -1.71 -5.27 15.62
N TRP A 56 -1.80 -6.59 15.78
CA TRP A 56 -2.49 -7.47 14.83
C TRP A 56 -3.99 -7.21 14.77
N ALA A 57 -4.66 -6.98 15.90
CA ALA A 57 -6.08 -6.64 15.95
C ALA A 57 -6.38 -5.26 15.34
N TRP A 58 -5.43 -4.32 15.43
CA TRP A 58 -5.51 -3.01 14.81
C TRP A 58 -5.26 -3.07 13.30
N GLN A 59 -4.23 -3.80 12.85
CA GLN A 59 -3.95 -4.07 11.43
C GLN A 59 -5.12 -4.83 10.76
N GLY A 60 -5.68 -5.82 11.45
CA GLY A 60 -6.86 -6.56 10.97
C GLY A 60 -8.11 -5.69 10.82
N ARG A 61 -8.38 -4.80 11.79
CA ARG A 61 -9.48 -3.83 11.69
C ARG A 61 -9.27 -2.82 10.56
N LYS A 62 -8.03 -2.36 10.38
CA LYS A 62 -7.64 -1.48 9.27
C LYS A 62 -7.96 -2.10 7.92
N ARG A 63 -7.52 -3.34 7.68
CA ARG A 63 -7.81 -4.06 6.43
C ARG A 63 -9.31 -4.25 6.19
N SER A 64 -10.06 -4.65 7.22
CA SER A 64 -11.52 -4.81 7.10
C SER A 64 -12.22 -3.51 6.74
N LEU A 65 -11.84 -2.38 7.36
CA LEU A 65 -12.41 -1.07 7.04
C LEU A 65 -12.08 -0.64 5.59
N ALA A 66 -10.84 -0.81 5.17
CA ALA A 66 -10.45 -0.46 3.81
C ALA A 66 -11.17 -1.30 2.75
N GLN A 67 -11.43 -2.58 3.00
CA GLN A 67 -12.20 -3.42 2.08
C GLN A 67 -13.69 -3.00 1.98
N THR A 68 -14.24 -2.37 3.02
CA THR A 68 -15.62 -1.87 3.01
C THR A 68 -15.81 -0.52 2.32
N LEU A 69 -14.73 0.21 2.06
CA LEU A 69 -14.86 1.49 1.39
C LEU A 69 -15.23 1.28 -0.09
N PRO A 70 -16.22 1.99 -0.62
CA PRO A 70 -16.60 1.84 -2.02
C PRO A 70 -15.48 2.28 -2.95
N LEU A 71 -15.37 1.63 -4.10
CA LEU A 71 -14.64 2.19 -5.24
C LEU A 71 -15.36 3.42 -5.78
N GLY A 72 -14.63 4.29 -6.46
CA GLY A 72 -15.16 5.49 -7.10
C GLY A 72 -14.68 6.79 -6.47
N THR A 73 -15.43 7.85 -6.71
CA THR A 73 -15.04 9.23 -6.40
C THR A 73 -15.00 9.51 -4.90
N LEU A 74 -14.01 10.31 -4.50
CA LEU A 74 -13.75 10.74 -3.13
C LEU A 74 -13.64 12.26 -3.08
N SER A 75 -13.94 12.82 -1.91
CA SER A 75 -13.45 14.17 -1.60
C SER A 75 -11.93 14.15 -1.43
N LEU A 76 -11.29 15.32 -1.60
CA LEU A 76 -9.86 15.47 -1.36
C LEU A 76 -9.49 15.08 0.08
N GLU A 77 -10.32 15.43 1.06
CA GLU A 77 -10.14 15.04 2.47
C GLU A 77 -10.23 13.53 2.67
N GLY A 78 -11.21 12.88 2.02
CA GLY A 78 -11.35 11.43 2.06
C GLY A 78 -10.11 10.74 1.50
N ALA A 79 -9.59 11.22 0.37
CA ALA A 79 -8.37 10.70 -0.24
C ALA A 79 -7.15 10.86 0.71
N VAL A 80 -6.95 12.04 1.31
CA VAL A 80 -5.86 12.28 2.27
C VAL A 80 -5.96 11.34 3.47
N ALA A 81 -7.16 11.17 4.03
CA ALA A 81 -7.38 10.29 5.17
C ALA A 81 -7.05 8.83 4.85
N LEU A 82 -7.41 8.34 3.65
CA LEU A 82 -7.09 6.98 3.23
C LEU A 82 -5.61 6.77 2.98
N VAL A 83 -4.96 7.70 2.27
CA VAL A 83 -3.52 7.59 2.00
C VAL A 83 -2.72 7.67 3.30
N ALA A 84 -3.05 8.60 4.20
CA ALA A 84 -2.40 8.70 5.51
C ALA A 84 -2.59 7.44 6.38
N ALA A 85 -3.72 6.75 6.24
CA ALA A 85 -4.04 5.58 7.07
C ALA A 85 -3.47 4.27 6.52
N PHE A 86 -3.37 4.13 5.19
CA PHE A 86 -3.16 2.84 4.53
C PHE A 86 -2.03 2.83 3.49
N CYS A 87 -1.51 3.97 3.05
CA CYS A 87 -0.42 3.97 2.08
C CYS A 87 0.89 3.48 2.75
N PRO A 88 1.62 2.53 2.12
CA PRO A 88 2.90 2.06 2.63
C PRO A 88 3.89 3.20 2.87
N SER A 89 4.63 3.13 3.98
CA SER A 89 5.62 4.15 4.33
C SER A 89 6.73 4.26 3.28
N GLU A 90 7.16 3.16 2.68
CA GLU A 90 8.18 3.21 1.62
C GLU A 90 7.72 4.05 0.41
N TRP A 91 6.44 3.98 0.05
CA TRP A 91 5.88 4.77 -1.03
C TRP A 91 5.82 6.24 -0.64
N LEU A 92 5.28 6.53 0.55
CA LEU A 92 5.21 7.90 1.07
C LEU A 92 6.58 8.57 1.11
N THR A 93 7.61 7.86 1.58
CA THR A 93 8.98 8.38 1.60
C THR A 93 9.54 8.56 0.20
N ALA A 94 9.39 7.57 -0.69
CA ALA A 94 9.88 7.68 -2.06
C ALA A 94 9.21 8.84 -2.84
N THR A 95 7.95 9.14 -2.53
CA THR A 95 7.25 10.27 -3.18
C THR A 95 7.81 11.65 -2.86
N LEU A 96 8.75 11.76 -1.91
CA LEU A 96 9.53 12.99 -1.69
C LEU A 96 10.44 13.31 -2.88
N ALA A 97 10.85 12.30 -3.67
CA ALA A 97 11.62 12.48 -4.90
C ALA A 97 10.76 12.84 -6.12
N GLY A 98 9.44 12.61 -6.07
CA GLY A 98 8.50 12.80 -7.17
C GLY A 98 7.30 11.87 -7.05
N CYS A 99 6.25 12.05 -7.85
CA CYS A 99 5.12 11.11 -7.88
C CYS A 99 5.24 10.15 -9.07
N LEU A 100 4.54 9.03 -8.97
CA LEU A 100 4.29 8.11 -10.08
C LEU A 100 2.88 8.33 -10.62
N TYR A 101 2.73 8.16 -11.92
CA TYR A 101 1.57 8.63 -12.65
C TYR A 101 0.87 7.53 -13.43
N ARG A 102 -0.45 7.66 -13.59
CA ARG A 102 -1.27 6.84 -14.50
C ARG A 102 -2.31 7.73 -15.19
N GLY A 103 -2.67 7.39 -16.43
CA GLY A 103 -3.80 8.02 -17.11
C GLY A 103 -5.12 7.41 -16.64
N GLU A 104 -6.06 8.25 -16.22
CA GLU A 104 -7.36 7.84 -15.71
C GLU A 104 -8.49 8.73 -16.27
N ASP A 105 -9.72 8.23 -16.27
CA ASP A 105 -10.88 8.97 -16.79
C ASP A 105 -11.63 9.79 -15.73
N SER A 106 -11.02 10.05 -14.58
CA SER A 106 -11.67 10.72 -13.45
C SER A 106 -11.08 12.10 -13.16
N PRO A 107 -11.86 13.19 -13.25
CA PRO A 107 -11.42 14.53 -12.89
C PRO A 107 -11.46 14.78 -11.37
N GLN A 108 -11.71 13.75 -10.56
CA GLN A 108 -11.81 13.87 -9.10
C GLN A 108 -10.96 12.79 -8.42
N PRO A 109 -10.50 13.01 -7.18
CA PRO A 109 -9.83 11.97 -6.40
C PRO A 109 -10.69 10.72 -6.40
N SER A 110 -10.11 9.57 -6.72
CA SER A 110 -10.88 8.34 -6.89
C SER A 110 -10.13 7.15 -6.32
N ARG A 111 -10.87 6.24 -5.69
CA ARG A 111 -10.35 4.92 -5.33
C ARG A 111 -10.64 3.95 -6.47
N LEU A 112 -9.58 3.35 -6.99
CA LEU A 112 -9.62 2.49 -8.16
C LEU A 112 -9.01 1.11 -7.85
N ASP A 113 -9.51 0.13 -8.60
CA ASP A 113 -8.98 -1.22 -8.69
C ASP A 113 -9.18 -1.68 -10.16
N PRO A 114 -8.43 -1.07 -11.09
CA PRO A 114 -8.67 -1.24 -12.52
C PRO A 114 -8.26 -2.64 -12.98
N VAL A 115 -8.92 -3.10 -14.02
CA VAL A 115 -8.53 -4.33 -14.71
C VAL A 115 -7.16 -4.10 -15.37
N PRO A 116 -6.26 -5.09 -15.36
CA PRO A 116 -4.95 -4.96 -15.96
C PRO A 116 -5.04 -4.81 -17.49
N ASP A 117 -4.26 -3.88 -18.03
CA ASP A 117 -4.25 -3.48 -19.44
C ASP A 117 -2.98 -3.93 -20.18
N LEU A 118 -1.88 -4.19 -19.47
CA LEU A 118 -0.58 -4.58 -20.06
C LEU A 118 -0.62 -5.85 -20.91
N LEU A 119 -1.47 -6.82 -20.54
CA LEU A 119 -1.63 -8.08 -21.26
C LEU A 119 -2.60 -7.98 -22.44
N GLN A 120 -3.24 -6.82 -22.63
CA GLN A 120 -4.21 -6.62 -23.69
C GLN A 120 -3.53 -6.10 -24.95
N THR A 121 -3.79 -6.77 -26.07
CA THR A 121 -3.30 -6.36 -27.40
C THR A 121 -3.77 -4.95 -27.79
N ALA A 122 -4.90 -4.49 -27.26
CA ALA A 122 -5.40 -3.14 -27.51
C ALA A 122 -4.49 -2.04 -26.93
N THR A 123 -3.67 -2.36 -25.93
CA THR A 123 -2.81 -1.40 -25.22
C THR A 123 -1.46 -1.24 -25.93
N TYR A 124 -0.72 -2.35 -26.14
CA TYR A 124 0.65 -2.32 -26.71
C TYR A 124 0.81 -3.11 -28.01
N GLY A 125 -0.28 -3.46 -28.67
CA GLY A 125 -0.26 -4.33 -29.84
C GLY A 125 0.17 -5.77 -29.50
N PRO A 126 0.28 -6.65 -30.53
CA PRO A 126 0.58 -8.06 -30.30
C PRO A 126 1.97 -8.28 -29.69
N SER A 127 2.97 -7.53 -30.14
CA SER A 127 4.36 -7.67 -29.67
C SER A 127 4.54 -7.23 -28.22
N GLY A 128 3.88 -6.14 -27.81
CA GLY A 128 3.92 -5.69 -26.41
C GLY A 128 3.17 -6.65 -25.49
N ALA A 129 1.99 -7.14 -25.90
CA ALA A 129 1.25 -8.15 -25.13
C ALA A 129 2.06 -9.45 -24.96
N ASP A 130 2.75 -9.93 -26.01
CA ASP A 130 3.65 -11.09 -25.92
C ASP A 130 4.84 -10.83 -24.98
N TYR A 131 5.43 -9.64 -25.03
CA TYR A 131 6.48 -9.25 -24.09
C TYR A 131 5.99 -9.29 -22.63
N PHE A 132 4.86 -8.65 -22.33
CA PHE A 132 4.33 -8.60 -20.97
C PHE A 132 3.85 -9.97 -20.48
N ALA A 133 3.35 -10.85 -21.36
CA ALA A 133 3.04 -12.24 -21.02
C ALA A 133 4.29 -13.02 -20.60
N LYS A 134 5.42 -12.83 -21.29
CA LYS A 134 6.68 -13.46 -20.87
C LYS A 134 7.23 -12.84 -19.59
N LEU A 135 7.04 -11.53 -19.39
CA LEU A 135 7.45 -10.84 -18.16
C LEU A 135 6.64 -11.32 -16.95
N GLU A 136 5.35 -11.58 -17.16
CA GLU A 136 4.44 -12.19 -16.19
C GLU A 136 5.00 -13.54 -15.71
N ASP A 137 5.31 -14.45 -16.64
CA ASP A 137 5.88 -15.76 -16.31
C ASP A 137 7.22 -15.62 -15.55
N TYR A 138 8.07 -14.68 -15.97
CA TYR A 138 9.35 -14.42 -15.33
C TYR A 138 9.21 -13.91 -13.89
N LEU A 139 8.28 -12.98 -13.65
CA LEU A 139 8.07 -12.39 -12.33
C LEU A 139 7.25 -13.31 -11.42
N ALA A 140 6.38 -14.17 -11.96
CA ALA A 140 5.62 -15.16 -11.19
C ALA A 140 6.52 -16.17 -10.45
N LEU A 141 7.73 -16.42 -10.97
CA LEU A 141 8.74 -17.27 -10.32
C LEU A 141 9.46 -16.56 -9.15
N ARG A 142 9.24 -15.26 -8.94
CA ARG A 142 9.92 -14.46 -7.92
C ARG A 142 8.97 -14.16 -6.75
N PRO A 143 9.37 -14.48 -5.51
CA PRO A 143 8.54 -14.17 -4.35
C PRO A 143 8.25 -12.67 -4.26
N ARG A 144 6.96 -12.31 -4.14
CA ARG A 144 6.49 -10.93 -3.96
C ARG A 144 6.86 -9.96 -5.09
N ALA A 145 7.14 -10.46 -6.29
CA ALA A 145 7.21 -9.57 -7.44
C ALA A 145 5.78 -9.15 -7.84
N PRO A 146 5.55 -7.87 -8.16
CA PRO A 146 4.32 -7.49 -8.83
C PRO A 146 4.28 -8.13 -10.21
N LEU A 147 3.09 -8.41 -10.70
CA LEU A 147 2.88 -8.95 -12.03
C LEU A 147 2.45 -7.83 -12.98
N PRO A 148 2.81 -7.88 -14.28
CA PRO A 148 2.21 -7.04 -15.31
C PRO A 148 0.68 -7.01 -15.24
N SER A 149 0.06 -8.14 -14.91
CA SER A 149 -1.38 -8.25 -14.63
C SER A 149 -1.83 -7.53 -13.35
N ALA A 150 -1.03 -6.72 -12.68
CA ALA A 150 -1.47 -5.89 -11.54
C ALA A 150 -1.52 -4.40 -11.93
N GLY A 151 -0.75 -4.01 -12.94
CA GLY A 151 -0.69 -2.64 -13.45
C GLY A 151 0.70 -2.03 -13.39
N HIS A 152 0.86 -0.91 -14.09
CA HIS A 152 2.07 -0.11 -14.11
C HIS A 152 1.76 1.36 -13.85
N LEU A 153 2.81 2.12 -13.57
CA LEU A 153 2.82 3.57 -13.45
C LEU A 153 3.97 4.15 -14.25
N CYS A 154 3.74 5.31 -14.85
CA CYS A 154 4.76 6.10 -15.53
C CYS A 154 5.55 6.95 -14.54
N GLY A 155 6.85 7.10 -14.79
CA GLY A 155 7.73 8.01 -14.05
C GLY A 155 7.50 9.49 -14.35
N ASP A 156 6.77 9.83 -15.41
CA ASP A 156 6.49 11.20 -15.82
C ASP A 156 5.02 11.42 -16.24
N ARG A 157 4.59 12.68 -16.12
CA ARG A 157 3.21 13.10 -16.39
C ARG A 157 2.82 13.01 -17.88
N PRO A 158 3.66 13.46 -18.84
CA PRO A 158 3.34 13.32 -20.26
C PRO A 158 3.07 11.87 -20.70
N ALA A 159 3.87 10.91 -20.23
CA ALA A 159 3.69 9.50 -20.55
C ALA A 159 2.34 8.98 -20.03
N ALA A 160 1.98 9.32 -18.78
CA ALA A 160 0.67 8.96 -18.23
C ALA A 160 -0.49 9.63 -18.97
N ALA A 161 -0.32 10.88 -19.42
CA ALA A 161 -1.35 11.63 -20.14
C ALA A 161 -1.69 11.06 -21.52
N ALA A 162 -0.84 10.17 -22.08
CA ALA A 162 -1.15 9.46 -23.32
C ALA A 162 -2.35 8.48 -23.16
N TRP A 163 -2.68 8.12 -21.91
CA TRP A 163 -3.69 7.10 -21.58
C TRP A 163 -4.94 7.68 -20.92
N GLY A 164 -5.00 8.98 -20.67
CA GLY A 164 -6.12 9.63 -19.99
C GLY A 164 -5.71 10.89 -19.26
N LEU A 165 -6.53 11.35 -18.30
CA LEU A 165 -6.13 12.43 -17.40
C LEU A 165 -5.03 11.91 -16.48
N ALA A 166 -3.83 12.47 -16.60
CA ALA A 166 -2.73 12.12 -15.72
C ALA A 166 -3.12 12.33 -14.25
N CYS A 167 -2.89 11.31 -13.44
CA CYS A 167 -3.17 11.31 -12.00
C CYS A 167 -1.96 10.76 -11.25
N SER A 168 -1.61 11.35 -10.11
CA SER A 168 -0.65 10.73 -9.19
C SER A 168 -1.31 9.54 -8.49
N VAL A 169 -0.57 8.44 -8.33
CA VAL A 169 -1.10 7.18 -7.80
C VAL A 169 -0.52 6.84 -6.43
N TRP A 170 -1.42 6.44 -5.53
CA TRP A 170 -1.14 6.17 -4.13
C TRP A 170 -1.68 4.78 -3.73
N PRO A 171 -0.84 3.73 -3.70
CA PRO A 171 -1.28 2.37 -3.36
C PRO A 171 -1.74 2.30 -1.91
N LEU A 172 -2.74 1.46 -1.64
CA LEU A 172 -3.25 1.22 -0.30
C LEU A 172 -2.96 -0.23 0.13
N GLY A 173 -2.53 -0.40 1.36
CA GLY A 173 -2.34 -1.72 1.99
C GLY A 173 -0.96 -2.33 1.75
N GLY A 174 -0.91 -3.64 1.56
CA GLY A 174 0.32 -4.35 1.22
C GLY A 174 0.77 -3.97 -0.19
N LEU A 175 2.07 -3.73 -0.37
CA LEU A 175 2.63 -3.28 -1.63
C LEU A 175 3.72 -4.24 -2.11
N SER A 176 3.78 -4.41 -3.43
CA SER A 176 4.96 -4.92 -4.12
C SER A 176 5.18 -4.09 -5.38
N PHE A 177 6.43 -3.80 -5.72
CA PHE A 177 6.76 -2.99 -6.89
C PHE A 177 8.03 -3.51 -7.59
N ALA A 178 8.17 -3.18 -8.86
CA ALA A 178 9.32 -3.56 -9.67
C ALA A 178 9.57 -2.57 -10.79
N TRP A 179 10.82 -2.41 -11.20
CA TRP A 179 11.22 -1.48 -12.26
C TRP A 179 12.49 -1.97 -12.99
N PRO A 180 12.70 -1.60 -14.26
CA PRO A 180 13.85 -2.03 -15.03
C PRO A 180 15.10 -1.23 -14.65
N ARG A 181 16.20 -1.92 -14.35
CA ARG A 181 17.44 -1.27 -13.87
C ARG A 181 18.14 -0.43 -14.95
N LYS A 182 18.02 -0.82 -16.22
CA LYS A 182 18.86 -0.31 -17.33
C LYS A 182 18.10 0.53 -18.36
N SER A 183 16.78 0.53 -18.34
CA SER A 183 15.92 1.32 -19.23
C SER A 183 14.90 2.10 -18.43
N ARG A 184 14.27 3.12 -19.04
CA ARG A 184 13.19 3.87 -18.39
C ARG A 184 11.84 3.15 -18.40
N CYS A 185 11.59 2.27 -19.36
CA CYS A 185 10.34 1.51 -19.46
C CYS A 185 10.62 0.01 -19.64
N PHE A 186 9.64 -0.82 -19.34
CA PHE A 186 9.74 -2.27 -19.54
C PHE A 186 9.72 -2.63 -21.04
N TRP A 187 8.91 -1.92 -21.81
CA TRP A 187 8.74 -2.18 -23.23
C TRP A 187 8.75 -0.89 -24.05
N GLU A 188 9.35 -0.96 -25.23
CA GLU A 188 9.37 0.10 -26.23
C GLU A 188 9.21 -0.53 -27.62
N GLU A 189 8.36 0.07 -28.45
CA GLU A 189 8.09 -0.46 -29.78
C GLU A 189 9.36 -0.41 -30.65
N GLY A 190 9.65 -1.50 -31.36
CA GLY A 190 10.80 -1.58 -32.26
C GLY A 190 12.14 -1.87 -31.57
N VAL A 191 12.19 -1.95 -30.24
CA VAL A 191 13.38 -2.38 -29.49
C VAL A 191 13.34 -3.89 -29.24
N ALA A 192 14.48 -4.56 -29.38
CA ALA A 192 14.57 -6.01 -29.18
C ALA A 192 14.13 -6.39 -27.75
N ALA A 193 13.21 -7.36 -27.68
CA ALA A 193 12.57 -7.84 -26.45
C ALA A 193 13.49 -8.72 -25.58
N GLU A 194 14.65 -8.21 -25.18
CA GLU A 194 15.49 -8.88 -24.19
C GLU A 194 15.06 -8.51 -22.77
N PHE A 195 14.96 -9.51 -21.88
CA PHE A 195 14.68 -9.26 -20.48
C PHE A 195 15.82 -8.51 -19.84
N GLN A 196 15.50 -7.32 -19.37
CA GLN A 196 16.41 -6.51 -18.59
C GLN A 196 16.40 -7.00 -17.14
N GLU A 197 17.46 -6.61 -16.42
CA GLU A 197 17.48 -6.81 -14.97
C GLU A 197 16.36 -5.99 -14.32
N VAL A 198 15.45 -6.69 -13.65
CA VAL A 198 14.33 -6.08 -12.92
C VAL A 198 14.64 -6.08 -11.43
N LEU A 199 14.57 -4.90 -10.82
CA LEU A 199 14.68 -4.71 -9.37
C LEU A 199 13.30 -4.85 -8.75
N VAL A 200 13.19 -5.63 -7.67
CA VAL A 200 11.92 -5.96 -7.01
C VAL A 200 11.96 -5.48 -5.57
N ASN A 201 11.01 -4.65 -5.17
CA ASN A 201 10.89 -4.08 -3.82
C ASN A 201 12.15 -3.34 -3.33
N GLU A 202 12.94 -2.78 -4.25
CA GLU A 202 14.20 -2.11 -3.98
C GLU A 202 14.31 -0.81 -4.79
N GLY A 203 14.92 0.23 -4.23
CA GLY A 203 15.31 1.44 -4.97
C GLY A 203 14.16 2.27 -5.56
N LEU A 204 12.96 2.27 -4.96
CA LEU A 204 11.81 3.02 -5.48
C LEU A 204 12.10 4.52 -5.67
N GLU A 205 12.81 5.13 -4.72
CA GLU A 205 13.19 6.55 -4.79
C GLU A 205 14.07 6.85 -6.01
N ASP A 206 15.00 5.94 -6.33
CA ASP A 206 15.87 6.06 -7.51
C ASP A 206 15.07 5.87 -8.80
N ALA A 207 14.15 4.91 -8.83
CA ALA A 207 13.22 4.70 -9.94
C ALA A 207 12.43 5.99 -10.25
N ILE A 208 11.84 6.59 -9.22
CA ILE A 208 11.07 7.84 -9.33
C ILE A 208 11.96 8.98 -9.84
N ARG A 209 13.14 9.17 -9.22
CA ARG A 209 14.05 10.26 -9.59
C ARG A 209 14.54 10.17 -11.04
N ALA A 210 14.79 8.96 -11.51
CA ALA A 210 15.23 8.73 -12.88
C ALA A 210 14.08 8.60 -13.89
N GLY A 211 12.83 8.71 -13.44
CA GLY A 211 11.63 8.67 -14.29
C GLY A 211 11.37 7.29 -14.89
N HIS A 212 11.63 6.23 -14.12
CA HIS A 212 11.32 4.87 -14.55
C HIS A 212 9.83 4.56 -14.47
N GLU A 213 9.38 3.70 -15.37
CA GLU A 213 8.15 2.94 -15.25
C GLU A 213 8.26 1.95 -14.08
N VAL A 214 7.16 1.81 -13.34
CA VAL A 214 7.08 0.95 -12.16
C VAL A 214 5.87 0.03 -12.29
N LEU A 215 6.09 -1.27 -12.31
CA LEU A 215 5.04 -2.25 -12.01
C LEU A 215 4.71 -2.19 -10.53
N PHE A 216 3.43 -2.25 -10.17
CA PHE A 216 3.04 -2.29 -8.78
C PHE A 216 1.82 -3.16 -8.56
N GLN A 217 1.70 -3.70 -7.35
CA GLN A 217 0.57 -4.48 -6.90
C GLN A 217 0.23 -4.07 -5.47
N CYS A 218 -1.07 -3.92 -5.20
CA CYS A 218 -1.55 -3.61 -3.85
C CYS A 218 -2.84 -4.36 -3.51
N ASP A 219 -3.07 -4.65 -2.22
CA ASP A 219 -4.18 -5.51 -1.77
C ASP A 219 -5.50 -4.76 -1.48
N LEU A 220 -5.48 -3.42 -1.49
CA LEU A 220 -6.66 -2.58 -1.23
C LEU A 220 -6.95 -1.58 -2.36
N GLY A 221 -6.37 -1.79 -3.55
CA GLY A 221 -6.42 -0.85 -4.66
C GLY A 221 -5.61 0.42 -4.37
N PHE A 222 -5.84 1.46 -5.16
CA PHE A 222 -5.09 2.71 -5.05
C PHE A 222 -5.99 3.94 -5.13
N ILE A 223 -5.43 5.08 -4.72
CA ILE A 223 -6.04 6.39 -4.93
C ILE A 223 -5.36 7.07 -6.12
N ALA A 224 -6.16 7.49 -7.08
CA ALA A 224 -5.75 8.39 -8.16
C ALA A 224 -6.10 9.83 -7.77
N ILE A 225 -5.12 10.73 -7.83
CA ILE A 225 -5.28 12.16 -7.59
C ILE A 225 -5.00 12.93 -8.88
N PRO A 226 -6.01 13.60 -9.47
CA PRO A 226 -5.83 14.47 -10.62
C PRO A 226 -4.74 15.54 -10.39
N LEU A 227 -3.99 15.88 -11.46
CA LEU A 227 -2.85 16.80 -11.36
C LEU A 227 -3.19 18.21 -10.84
N ASP A 228 -4.40 18.70 -11.13
CA ASP A 228 -4.88 20.00 -10.65
C ASP A 228 -5.08 20.03 -9.11
N LEU A 229 -5.27 18.86 -8.49
CA LEU A 229 -5.41 18.70 -7.05
C LEU A 229 -4.15 18.17 -6.35
N GLU A 230 -3.14 17.70 -7.09
CA GLU A 230 -1.93 17.04 -6.55
C GLU A 230 -1.21 17.91 -5.51
N ARG A 231 -1.01 19.21 -5.79
CA ARG A 231 -0.31 20.11 -4.89
C ARG A 231 -1.03 20.24 -3.54
N ASP A 232 -2.33 20.46 -3.58
CA ASP A 232 -3.16 20.66 -2.39
C ASP A 232 -3.29 19.34 -1.61
N PHE A 233 -3.38 18.22 -2.31
CA PHE A 233 -3.33 16.87 -1.74
C PHE A 233 -2.03 16.66 -0.94
N LEU A 234 -0.87 16.87 -1.57
CA LEU A 234 0.44 16.68 -0.95
C LEU A 234 0.63 17.57 0.28
N GLN A 235 0.16 18.82 0.21
CA GLN A 235 0.22 19.73 1.35
C GLN A 235 -0.58 19.20 2.54
N ARG A 236 -1.83 18.75 2.32
CA ARG A 236 -2.68 18.21 3.38
C ARG A 236 -2.13 16.89 3.94
N LEU A 237 -1.59 16.02 3.08
CA LEU A 237 -0.99 14.75 3.50
C LEU A 237 0.23 14.96 4.41
N ARG A 238 1.07 15.97 4.12
CA ARG A 238 2.20 16.35 4.98
C ARG A 238 1.72 16.82 6.36
N CYS A 239 0.71 17.68 6.41
CA CYS A 239 0.13 18.15 7.67
C CYS A 239 -0.45 16.98 8.51
N ALA A 240 -1.19 16.07 7.88
CA ALA A 240 -1.77 14.90 8.54
C ALA A 240 -0.69 13.96 9.12
N SER A 241 0.42 13.79 8.40
CA SER A 241 1.56 12.96 8.83
C SER A 241 2.26 13.56 10.05
N GLN A 242 2.48 14.88 10.06
CA GLN A 242 3.10 15.60 11.18
C GLN A 242 2.23 15.54 12.45
N ALA A 243 0.92 15.75 12.33
CA ALA A 243 -0.01 15.66 13.45
C ALA A 243 -0.03 14.26 14.09
N SER A 244 0.08 13.22 13.25
CA SER A 244 0.15 11.82 13.71
C SER A 244 1.45 11.53 14.47
N GLN A 245 2.59 12.04 14.01
CA GLN A 245 3.88 11.88 14.69
C GLN A 245 3.92 12.61 16.04
N ALA A 246 3.41 13.85 16.11
CA ALA A 246 3.33 14.61 17.36
C ALA A 246 2.46 13.92 18.43
N SER A 247 1.37 13.27 18.00
CA SER A 247 0.49 12.51 18.92
C SER A 247 1.18 11.26 19.49
N GLN A 248 2.05 10.62 18.71
CA GLN A 248 2.81 9.44 19.15
C GLN A 248 3.96 9.80 20.10
N SER A 249 4.66 10.92 19.85
CA SER A 249 5.73 11.39 20.75
C SER A 249 5.19 11.84 22.10
N ALA A 250 4.04 12.51 22.13
CA ALA A 250 3.37 12.87 23.38
C ALA A 250 2.95 11.63 24.19
N SER A 251 2.46 10.59 23.53
CA SER A 251 1.98 9.36 24.20
C SER A 251 3.11 8.47 24.73
N SER A 252 4.34 8.60 24.23
CA SER A 252 5.51 7.83 24.66
C SER A 252 6.31 8.49 25.80
N SER A 253 5.95 9.72 26.17
CA SER A 253 6.61 10.49 27.22
C SER A 253 5.95 10.35 28.61
N PHE A 254 4.89 9.54 28.72
CA PHE A 254 4.17 9.21 29.96
C PHE A 254 4.30 7.72 30.29
#